data_AF-A0A0C9R7I6-F1
#
_entry.id   AF-A0A0C9R7I6-F1
#
_cell.length_a   1.000
_cell.length_b   1.000
_cell.length_c   1.000
_cell.angle_alpha   90.00
_cell.angle_beta   90.00
_cell.angle_gamma   90.00
#
_symmetry.space_group_name_H-M   'P 1'
#
loop_
_entity.id
_entity.type
_entity.pdbx_description
1 polymer ?
#
loop_
_entity_poly.entity_id
_entity_poly.type
_entity_poly.pdbx_seq_one_letter_code
_entity_poly.pdbx_strand_id
1 'polypeptide(L)'
;GTYADGRGQRTATIRFWSAYVPCSSQHLDSVQLALEQIDLIRRLVNKHSQHMVVVTTAEGIEKAHKEHRLASLIGVEGGHAVGTSLAVLRMFYELGTRYLTLTHTCN
;
A
#
# COMPACT_ATOMS: atom_id res chain seq x y z
N GLY A 1 -11.89 8.80 13.46
CA GLY A 1 -11.44 9.79 14.45
C GLY A 1 -10.42 10.69 13.81
N THR A 2 -10.64 12.01 13.79
CA THR A 2 -9.72 12.98 13.21
C THR A 2 -8.86 13.58 14.32
N TYR A 3 -7.54 13.45 14.22
CA TYR A 3 -6.61 14.11 15.12
C TYR A 3 -6.33 15.52 14.56
N ALA A 4 -6.90 16.55 15.19
CA ALA A 4 -6.49 17.93 14.93
C ALA A 4 -5.16 18.19 15.66
N ASP A 5 -4.23 18.88 15.01
CA ASP A 5 -3.02 19.34 15.70
C ASP A 5 -3.38 20.45 16.71
N GLY A 6 -2.42 20.81 17.57
CA GLY A 6 -2.60 21.88 18.57
C GLY A 6 -2.88 23.28 17.99
N ARG A 7 -2.98 23.43 16.67
CA ARG A 7 -3.31 24.66 15.94
C ARG A 7 -4.67 24.60 15.24
N GLY A 8 -5.45 23.54 15.48
CA GLY A 8 -6.77 23.36 14.86
C GLY A 8 -6.71 22.96 13.39
N GLN A 9 -5.52 22.66 12.85
CA GLN A 9 -5.38 22.11 11.51
C GLN A 9 -5.50 20.59 11.56
N ARG A 10 -6.24 19.99 10.61
CA ARG A 10 -6.29 18.53 10.47
C ARG A 10 -4.87 18.04 10.20
N THR A 11 -4.35 17.11 10.98
CA THR A 11 -3.05 16.48 10.67
C THR A 11 -3.11 15.73 9.34
N ALA A 12 -2.00 15.73 8.58
CA ALA A 12 -1.86 14.87 7.42
C ALA A 12 -1.98 13.42 7.87
N THR A 13 -3.10 12.78 7.51
CA THR A 13 -3.29 11.37 7.83
C THR A 13 -2.82 10.56 6.64
N ILE A 14 -1.83 9.71 6.88
CA ILE A 14 -1.23 8.81 5.89
C ILE A 14 -1.43 7.39 6.40
N ARG A 15 -1.79 6.48 5.49
CA ARG A 15 -1.88 5.04 5.78
C ARG A 15 -1.04 4.28 4.75
N PHE A 16 -0.07 3.52 5.26
CA PHE A 16 0.52 2.43 4.52
C PHE A 16 -0.32 1.17 4.74
N TRP A 17 -0.89 0.65 3.66
CA TRP A 17 -1.59 -0.61 3.61
C TRP A 17 -0.59 -1.71 3.26
N SER A 18 -0.48 -2.70 4.15
CA SER A 18 0.37 -3.87 3.89
C SER A 18 -0.39 -4.86 3.00
N ALA A 19 0.14 -5.08 1.79
CA ALA A 19 -0.16 -6.24 0.96
C ALA A 19 0.67 -7.42 1.47
N TYR A 20 0.27 -7.93 2.64
CA TYR A 20 0.90 -9.06 3.30
C TYR A 20 0.46 -10.39 2.69
N VAL A 21 1.41 -11.31 2.56
CA VAL A 21 1.16 -12.70 2.20
C VAL A 21 1.88 -13.65 3.18
N PRO A 22 1.23 -14.75 3.62
CA PRO A 22 1.84 -15.68 4.57
C PRO A 22 3.13 -16.32 4.04
N CYS A 23 4.10 -16.59 4.93
CA CYS A 23 5.32 -17.31 4.58
C CYS A 23 5.06 -18.71 3.97
N SER A 24 3.96 -19.36 4.35
CA SER A 24 3.56 -20.66 3.81
C SER A 24 3.18 -20.62 2.32
N SER A 25 2.95 -19.44 1.74
CA SER A 25 2.70 -19.27 0.29
C SER A 25 3.97 -19.24 -0.55
N GLN A 26 5.14 -19.22 0.09
CA GLN A 26 6.42 -19.14 -0.60
C GLN A 26 6.64 -20.37 -1.50
N HIS A 27 7.11 -20.13 -2.72
CA HIS A 27 7.24 -21.14 -3.78
C HIS A 27 5.92 -21.81 -4.21
N LEU A 28 4.79 -21.29 -3.75
CA LEU A 28 3.45 -21.71 -4.16
C LEU A 28 2.77 -20.54 -4.90
N ASP A 29 1.93 -19.79 -4.21
CA ASP A 29 1.01 -18.79 -4.75
C ASP A 29 1.27 -17.37 -4.22
N SER A 30 2.45 -17.10 -3.65
CA SER A 30 2.81 -15.80 -3.06
C SER A 30 2.59 -14.61 -3.99
N VAL A 31 2.90 -14.75 -5.29
CA VAL A 31 2.68 -13.70 -6.30
C VAL A 31 1.20 -13.44 -6.53
N GLN A 32 0.39 -14.49 -6.64
CA GLN A 32 -1.05 -14.37 -6.84
C GLN A 32 -1.70 -13.70 -5.63
N LEU A 33 -1.41 -14.17 -4.42
CA LEU A 33 -1.94 -13.60 -3.19
C LEU A 33 -1.53 -12.12 -3.04
N ALA A 34 -0.30 -11.76 -3.43
CA ALA A 34 0.13 -10.36 -3.38
C ALA A 34 -0.66 -9.48 -4.36
N LEU A 35 -0.96 -9.98 -5.56
CA LEU A 35 -1.82 -9.29 -6.53
C LEU A 35 -3.24 -9.12 -6.00
N GLU A 36 -3.82 -10.16 -5.38
CA GLU A 36 -5.15 -10.11 -4.76
C GLU A 36 -5.22 -9.08 -3.61
N GLN A 37 -4.16 -9.00 -2.79
CA GLN A 37 -4.06 -8.03 -1.71
C GLN A 37 -3.93 -6.59 -2.24
N ILE A 38 -3.10 -6.37 -3.28
CA ILE A 38 -3.00 -5.06 -3.95
C ILE A 38 -4.35 -4.65 -4.53
N ASP A 39 -5.04 -5.56 -5.24
CA ASP A 39 -6.37 -5.33 -5.79
C ASP A 39 -7.40 -5.00 -4.70
N LEU A 40 -7.42 -5.78 -3.62
CA LEU A 40 -8.30 -5.56 -2.47
C LEU A 40 -8.11 -4.16 -1.88
N ILE A 41 -6.86 -3.74 -1.65
CA ILE A 41 -6.56 -2.40 -1.13
C ILE A 41 -7.07 -1.32 -2.09
N ARG A 42 -6.82 -1.46 -3.39
CA ARG A 42 -7.30 -0.51 -4.40
C ARG A 42 -8.83 -0.43 -4.43
N ARG A 43 -9.53 -1.56 -4.42
CA ARG A 43 -11.00 -1.61 -4.35
C ARG A 43 -11.54 -1.00 -3.06
N LEU A 44 -10.91 -1.27 -1.93
CA LEU A 44 -11.29 -0.68 -0.64
C LEU A 44 -11.18 0.85 -0.69
N VAL A 45 -10.06 1.37 -1.17
CA VAL A 45 -9.86 2.82 -1.29
C VAL A 45 -10.85 3.44 -2.27
N ASN A 46 -11.09 2.81 -3.42
CA ASN A 46 -12.06 3.28 -4.40
C ASN A 46 -13.50 3.28 -3.88
N LYS A 47 -13.89 2.26 -3.11
CA LYS A 47 -15.22 2.18 -2.47
C LYS A 47 -15.46 3.34 -1.49
N HIS A 48 -14.39 3.89 -0.91
CA HIS A 48 -14.44 5.01 0.04
C HIS A 48 -13.71 6.24 -0.52
N SER A 49 -13.83 6.50 -1.83
CA SER A 49 -13.12 7.57 -2.53
C SER A 49 -13.38 8.98 -1.99
N GLN A 50 -14.55 9.20 -1.37
CA GLN A 50 -14.88 10.45 -0.65
C GLN A 50 -13.95 10.73 0.54
N HIS A 51 -13.32 9.70 1.11
CA HIS A 51 -12.50 9.80 2.31
C HIS A 51 -11.05 9.38 2.09
N MET A 52 -10.78 8.56 1.08
CA MET A 52 -9.47 7.95 0.85
C MET A 52 -9.03 8.14 -0.61
N VAL A 53 -7.72 8.12 -0.83
CA VAL A 53 -7.11 8.19 -2.17
C VAL A 53 -5.82 7.39 -2.22
N VAL A 54 -5.64 6.57 -3.27
CA VAL A 54 -4.35 5.92 -3.49
C VAL A 54 -3.37 6.96 -4.03
N VAL A 55 -2.21 7.08 -3.39
CA VAL A 55 -1.13 7.99 -3.80
C VAL A 55 0.19 7.26 -3.89
N THR A 56 1.05 7.73 -4.78
CA THR A 56 2.31 7.06 -5.13
C THR A 56 3.51 8.00 -5.10
N THR A 57 3.32 9.25 -4.69
CA THR A 57 4.33 10.30 -4.62
C THR A 57 4.13 11.18 -3.39
N ALA A 58 5.16 11.90 -2.97
CA ALA A 58 5.09 12.84 -1.85
C ALA A 58 4.11 14.00 -2.14
N GLU A 59 4.12 14.52 -3.36
CA GLU A 59 3.19 15.56 -3.81
C GLU A 59 1.74 15.05 -3.78
N GLY A 60 1.53 13.77 -4.09
CA GLY A 60 0.23 13.12 -3.96
C GLY A 60 -0.27 13.09 -2.52
N ILE A 61 0.62 12.84 -1.56
CA ILE A 61 0.32 12.91 -0.12
C ILE A 61 -0.08 14.33 0.28
N GLU A 62 0.69 15.34 -0.12
CA GLU A 62 0.39 16.75 0.17
C GLU A 62 -0.96 17.17 -0.43
N LYS A 63 -1.26 16.73 -1.66
CA LYS A 63 -2.53 17.01 -2.32
C LYS A 63 -3.69 16.35 -1.57
N ALA A 64 -3.57 15.07 -1.21
CA ALA A 64 -4.59 14.35 -0.43
C ALA A 64 -4.87 15.05 0.91
N HIS A 65 -3.83 15.54 1.56
CA HIS A 65 -3.95 16.33 2.79
C HIS A 65 -4.74 17.63 2.58
N LYS A 66 -4.43 18.40 1.53
CA LYS A 66 -5.19 19.61 1.15
C LYS A 66 -6.65 19.31 0.81
N GLU A 67 -6.92 18.16 0.20
CA GLU A 67 -8.27 17.67 -0.11
C GLU A 67 -8.98 17.05 1.11
N HIS A 68 -8.35 17.03 2.28
CA HIS A 68 -8.88 16.42 3.50
C HIS A 68 -9.22 14.92 3.37
N ARG A 69 -8.45 14.20 2.55
CA ARG A 69 -8.56 12.76 2.31
C ARG A 69 -7.38 12.01 2.93
N LEU A 70 -7.60 10.77 3.33
CA LEU A 70 -6.56 9.85 3.80
C LEU A 70 -5.70 9.42 2.61
N ALA A 71 -4.43 9.84 2.63
CA ALA A 71 -3.43 9.37 1.67
C ALA A 71 -3.13 7.88 1.93
N SER A 72 -3.50 7.03 0.98
CA SER A 72 -3.33 5.58 1.05
C SER A 72 -2.19 5.14 0.14
N LEU A 73 -1.14 4.57 0.73
CA LEU A 73 -0.02 3.98 0.00
C LEU A 73 -0.04 2.47 0.17
N ILE A 74 0.49 1.75 -0.82
CA ILE A 74 0.57 0.29 -0.80
C ILE A 74 2.03 -0.10 -0.60
N GLY A 75 2.29 -1.06 0.28
CA GLY A 75 3.56 -1.75 0.30
C GLY A 75 3.38 -3.25 0.37
N VAL A 76 4.33 -3.97 -0.22
CA VAL A 76 4.36 -5.43 -0.21
C VAL A 76 5.21 -5.88 0.97
N GLU A 77 4.68 -6.78 1.79
CA GLU A 77 5.37 -7.29 2.97
C GLU A 77 5.88 -8.71 2.73
N GLY A 78 7.21 -8.82 2.57
CA GLY A 78 7.92 -10.07 2.33
C GLY A 78 8.43 -10.18 0.89
N GLY A 79 9.74 -10.35 0.71
CA GLY A 79 10.36 -10.49 -0.61
C GLY A 79 9.93 -11.73 -1.39
N HIS A 80 9.44 -12.78 -0.70
CA HIS A 80 8.90 -13.99 -1.33
C HIS A 80 7.66 -13.70 -2.19
N ALA A 81 6.95 -12.59 -1.93
CA ALA A 81 5.84 -12.11 -2.76
C ALA A 81 6.27 -11.77 -4.20
N VAL A 82 7.55 -11.48 -4.43
CA VAL A 82 8.11 -11.16 -5.76
C VAL A 82 8.37 -12.43 -6.58
N GLY A 83 8.37 -13.61 -5.96
CA GLY A 83 8.60 -14.89 -6.65
C GLY A 83 9.93 -14.91 -7.42
N THR A 84 10.99 -14.36 -6.81
CA THR A 84 12.34 -14.23 -7.39
C THR A 84 12.39 -13.58 -8.78
N SER A 85 11.39 -12.78 -9.16
CA SER A 85 11.26 -12.16 -10.48
C SER A 85 11.29 -10.63 -10.42
N LEU A 86 12.32 -10.02 -11.00
CA LEU A 86 12.36 -8.56 -11.14
C LEU A 86 11.25 -8.01 -12.05
N ALA A 87 10.69 -8.84 -12.94
CA ALA A 87 9.53 -8.46 -13.72
C ALA A 87 8.29 -8.28 -12.82
N VAL A 88 8.07 -9.20 -11.87
CA VAL A 88 7.00 -9.08 -10.87
C VAL A 88 7.22 -7.85 -9.98
N LEU A 89 8.46 -7.59 -9.55
CA LEU A 89 8.79 -6.38 -8.79
C LEU A 89 8.38 -5.10 -9.52
N ARG A 90 8.72 -4.98 -10.81
CA ARG A 90 8.31 -3.84 -11.63
C ARG A 90 6.79 -3.78 -11.80
N MET A 91 6.13 -4.92 -11.97
CA MET A 91 4.66 -4.94 -12.06
C MET A 91 3.99 -4.47 -10.77
N PHE A 92 4.49 -4.85 -9.59
CA PHE A 92 3.98 -4.30 -8.32
C PHE A 92 4.15 -2.79 -8.24
N TYR A 93 5.30 -2.27 -8.71
CA TYR A 93 5.52 -0.82 -8.77
C TYR A 93 4.50 -0.12 -9.67
N GLU A 94 4.23 -0.65 -10.87
CA GLU A 94 3.19 -0.14 -11.78
C GLU A 94 1.79 -0.20 -11.16
N LEU A 95 1.51 -1.23 -10.35
CA LEU A 95 0.24 -1.37 -9.62
C LEU A 95 0.13 -0.45 -8.39
N GLY A 96 1.14 0.36 -8.10
CA GLY A 96 1.10 1.41 -7.07
C GLY A 96 1.85 1.09 -5.78
N THR A 97 2.55 -0.04 -5.70
CA THR A 97 3.41 -0.36 -4.55
C THR A 97 4.58 0.63 -4.44
N ARG A 98 4.87 1.13 -3.24
CA ARG A 98 5.93 2.13 -3.00
C ARG A 98 6.93 1.77 -1.89
N TYR A 99 6.72 0.66 -1.20
CA TYR A 99 7.77 0.03 -0.40
C TYR A 99 7.68 -1.49 -0.50
N LEU A 100 8.80 -2.15 -0.25
CA LEU A 100 8.91 -3.60 -0.14
C LEU A 100 9.65 -3.92 1.16
N THR A 101 9.03 -4.71 2.03
CA THR A 101 9.76 -5.34 3.14
C THR A 101 10.58 -6.49 2.54
N LEU A 102 11.91 -6.44 2.66
CA LEU A 102 12.83 -7.35 1.96
C LEU A 102 12.60 -8.82 2.31
N THR A 103 12.33 -9.12 3.57
CA THR A 103 11.98 -10.46 4.05
C THR A 103 10.84 -10.34 5.05
N HIS A 104 10.11 -11.45 5.24
CA HIS A 104 9.28 -11.62 6.42
C HIS A 104 10.05 -12.55 7.40
N THR A 105 9.35 -13.33 8.21
CA THR A 105 9.95 -14.38 9.05
C THR A 105 10.41 -15.63 8.26
N CYS A 106 10.64 -15.50 6.94
CA CYS A 106 10.98 -16.56 5.98
C CYS A 106 11.78 -15.98 4.79
N ASN A 107 12.40 -16.85 3.98
CA ASN A 107 13.34 -16.49 2.91
C ASN A 107 13.05 -17.21 1.61
#